data_AF-A0A8T7GGZ1-F1
#
_entry.id   AF-A0A8T7GGZ1-F1
#
_cell.length_a   1.000
_cell.length_b   1.000
_cell.length_c   1.000
_cell.angle_alpha   90.00
_cell.angle_beta   90.00
_cell.angle_gamma   90.00
#
_symmetry.space_group_name_H-M   'P 1'
#
loop_
_entity.id
_entity.type
_entity.pdbx_description
1 polymer ?
#
loop_
_entity_poly.entity_id
_entity_poly.type
_entity_poly.pdbx_seq_one_letter_code
_entity_poly.pdbx_strand_id
1 'polypeptide(L)'
;LGIKCKCIRCREGGLQSRLIDDNNIIMNRIDYDASNGKEIFLSMESKDSESMLGFLRMRNTFSAGRKELKDVNQSIKNAVVIRELHVYGKLLDIGNKKNDESFQHRGLGKKLMKEAERIAREELNVKKISVISAIGTREYYKKMGYFINGPYVSKLV
;
A
#
# COMPACT_ATOMS: atom_id res chain seq x y z
N LEU A 1 6.87 -34.29 3.54
CA LEU A 1 6.10 -33.11 3.99
C LEU A 1 6.51 -31.92 3.13
N GLY A 2 5.64 -31.49 2.21
CA GLY A 2 5.92 -30.40 1.28
C GLY A 2 5.60 -29.05 1.91
N ILE A 3 6.63 -28.30 2.32
CA ILE A 3 6.48 -26.94 2.86
C ILE A 3 6.20 -25.98 1.70
N LYS A 4 5.07 -25.28 1.74
CA LYS A 4 4.75 -24.21 0.80
C LYS A 4 5.27 -22.87 1.31
N CYS A 5 5.99 -22.13 0.47
CA CYS A 5 6.46 -20.79 0.79
C CYS A 5 5.31 -19.77 0.73
N LYS A 6 5.19 -18.92 1.76
CA LYS A 6 4.15 -17.88 1.87
C LYS A 6 4.70 -16.44 1.73
N CYS A 7 5.93 -16.28 1.24
CA CYS A 7 6.51 -14.95 1.06
C CYS A 7 5.80 -14.19 -0.07
N ILE A 8 5.97 -12.85 -0.08
CA ILE A 8 5.39 -11.97 -1.11
C ILE A 8 5.71 -12.50 -2.50
N ARG A 9 7.00 -12.79 -2.79
CA ARG A 9 7.47 -13.26 -4.09
C ARG A 9 6.78 -14.54 -4.58
N CYS A 10 6.55 -15.53 -3.71
CA CYS A 10 5.90 -16.77 -4.12
C CYS A 10 4.39 -16.61 -4.36
N ARG A 11 3.82 -15.51 -3.83
CA ARG A 11 2.39 -15.22 -3.89
C ARG A 11 2.05 -14.13 -4.89
N GLU A 12 3.00 -13.48 -5.57
CA GLU A 12 2.68 -12.37 -6.48
C GLU A 12 1.73 -12.84 -7.58
N GLY A 13 0.60 -12.16 -7.73
CA GLY A 13 -0.45 -12.56 -8.68
C GLY A 13 0.05 -12.65 -10.13
N GLY A 14 1.02 -11.81 -10.49
CA GLY A 14 1.65 -11.85 -11.82
C GLY A 14 2.44 -13.14 -12.09
N LEU A 15 2.92 -13.85 -11.07
CA LEU A 15 3.69 -15.08 -11.22
C LEU A 15 2.83 -16.35 -11.26
N GLN A 16 1.56 -16.27 -10.85
CA GLN A 16 0.71 -17.46 -10.70
C GLN A 16 -0.18 -17.77 -11.90
N SER A 17 -0.14 -16.97 -12.98
CA SER A 17 -0.96 -17.13 -14.20
C SER A 17 -2.43 -17.47 -13.92
N ARG A 18 -2.96 -17.04 -12.76
CA ARG A 18 -4.31 -17.37 -12.30
C ARG A 18 -5.20 -16.16 -12.50
N LEU A 19 -6.32 -16.36 -13.18
CA LEU A 19 -7.41 -15.39 -13.21
C LEU A 19 -8.07 -15.39 -11.83
N ILE A 20 -8.00 -14.26 -11.14
CA ILE A 20 -8.65 -14.06 -9.85
C ILE A 20 -9.91 -13.24 -10.10
N ASP A 21 -11.05 -13.80 -9.75
CA ASP A 21 -12.32 -13.07 -9.71
C ASP A 21 -12.23 -11.96 -8.65
N ASP A 22 -12.62 -10.74 -9.02
CA ASP A 22 -12.67 -9.58 -8.12
C ASP A 22 -13.50 -9.86 -6.86
N ASN A 23 -14.54 -10.69 -6.94
CA ASN A 23 -15.37 -11.10 -5.80
C ASN A 23 -14.64 -12.00 -4.79
N ASN A 24 -13.46 -12.49 -5.15
CA ASN A 24 -12.60 -13.35 -4.34
C ASN A 24 -11.36 -12.63 -3.84
N ILE A 25 -11.31 -11.30 -3.95
CA ILE A 25 -10.24 -10.47 -3.39
C ILE A 25 -10.67 -9.95 -2.02
N ILE A 26 -9.85 -10.21 -1.01
CA ILE A 26 -9.99 -9.71 0.36
C ILE A 26 -8.83 -8.80 0.73
N MET A 27 -9.05 -7.92 1.71
CA MET A 27 -8.00 -7.11 2.31
C MET A 27 -7.57 -7.76 3.63
N ASN A 28 -6.27 -7.97 3.79
CA ASN A 28 -5.68 -8.47 5.02
C ASN A 28 -4.72 -7.43 5.63
N ARG A 29 -4.53 -7.55 6.95
CA ARG A 29 -3.69 -6.64 7.76
C ARG A 29 -2.78 -7.47 8.66
N ILE A 30 -1.51 -7.10 8.73
CA ILE A 30 -0.53 -7.66 9.65
C ILE A 30 0.21 -6.49 10.32
N ASP A 31 0.17 -6.45 11.65
CA ASP A 31 0.88 -5.46 12.46
C ASP A 31 2.09 -6.11 13.12
N TYR A 32 3.23 -5.41 13.12
CA TYR A 32 4.45 -5.90 13.76
C TYR A 32 5.36 -4.75 14.22
N ASP A 33 6.13 -4.99 15.28
CA ASP A 33 7.10 -4.03 15.79
C ASP A 33 8.41 -4.12 14.98
N ALA A 34 8.95 -2.97 14.58
CA ALA A 34 10.23 -2.88 13.90
C ALA A 34 10.95 -1.55 14.20
N SER A 35 12.20 -1.64 14.65
CA SER A 35 13.07 -0.48 14.94
C SER A 35 12.36 0.59 15.78
N ASN A 36 11.80 0.18 16.93
CA ASN A 36 11.07 1.06 17.88
C ASN A 36 9.87 1.82 17.27
N GLY A 37 9.30 1.33 16.18
CA GLY A 37 8.05 1.82 15.61
C GLY A 37 7.14 0.65 15.28
N LYS A 38 5.91 0.97 14.88
CA LYS A 38 4.92 -0.03 14.45
C LYS A 38 4.81 -0.01 12.94
N GLU A 39 4.92 -1.18 12.33
CA GLU A 39 4.64 -1.39 10.91
C GLU A 39 3.26 -2.04 10.76
N ILE A 40 2.51 -1.59 9.77
CA ILE A 40 1.21 -2.10 9.37
C ILE A 40 1.35 -2.49 7.90
N PHE A 41 1.20 -3.78 7.62
CA PHE A 41 1.22 -4.34 6.27
C PHE A 41 -0.21 -4.64 5.85
N LEU A 42 -0.70 -3.91 4.86
CA LEU A 42 -1.99 -4.16 4.22
C LEU A 42 -1.76 -4.91 2.91
N SER A 43 -2.52 -5.97 2.65
CA SER A 43 -2.47 -6.70 1.38
C SER A 43 -3.86 -6.86 0.77
N MET A 44 -3.94 -6.80 -0.55
CA MET A 44 -5.07 -7.31 -1.32
C MET A 44 -4.69 -8.70 -1.82
N GLU A 45 -5.42 -9.72 -1.39
CA GLU A 45 -5.10 -11.11 -1.70
C GLU A 45 -6.36 -11.93 -2.02
N SER A 46 -6.16 -13.05 -2.69
CA SER A 46 -7.19 -14.06 -2.90
C SER A 46 -7.68 -14.64 -1.56
N LYS A 47 -8.94 -15.07 -1.50
CA LYS A 47 -9.53 -15.70 -0.30
C LYS A 47 -8.78 -16.94 0.20
N ASP A 48 -8.13 -17.68 -0.69
CA ASP A 48 -7.31 -18.85 -0.33
C ASP A 48 -5.88 -18.45 0.10
N SER A 49 -5.57 -17.16 0.11
CA SER A 49 -4.27 -16.56 0.41
C SER A 49 -3.12 -17.08 -0.47
N GLU A 50 -3.39 -17.78 -1.58
CA GLU A 50 -2.30 -18.28 -2.45
C GLU A 50 -1.73 -17.15 -3.32
N SER A 51 -2.56 -16.17 -3.72
CA SER A 51 -2.15 -15.04 -4.55
C SER A 51 -2.32 -13.69 -3.84
N MET A 52 -1.35 -12.78 -4.01
CA MET A 52 -1.28 -11.40 -3.54
C MET A 52 -1.28 -10.47 -4.76
N LEU A 53 -2.27 -9.58 -4.84
CA LEU A 53 -2.50 -8.68 -5.97
C LEU A 53 -1.93 -7.27 -5.74
N GLY A 54 -1.68 -6.92 -4.50
CA GLY A 54 -1.00 -5.69 -4.13
C GLY A 54 -0.85 -5.59 -2.63
N PHE A 55 0.02 -4.69 -2.19
CA PHE A 55 0.24 -4.44 -0.79
C PHE A 55 0.65 -2.99 -0.54
N LEU A 56 0.54 -2.59 0.72
CA LEU A 56 0.95 -1.31 1.24
C LEU A 56 1.72 -1.52 2.55
N ARG A 57 2.86 -0.85 2.68
CA ARG A 57 3.65 -0.80 3.92
C ARG A 57 3.48 0.57 4.57
N MET A 58 2.85 0.58 5.73
CA MET A 58 2.62 1.78 6.54
C MET A 58 3.46 1.69 7.81
N ARG A 59 4.14 2.78 8.16
CA ARG A 59 4.91 2.90 9.40
C ARG A 59 4.36 4.01 10.26
N ASN A 60 4.09 3.70 11.52
CA ASN A 60 3.91 4.68 12.59
C ASN A 60 5.24 4.85 13.33
N THR A 61 5.75 6.08 13.36
CA THR A 61 6.98 6.43 14.08
C THR A 61 6.73 7.51 15.13
N PHE A 62 7.33 7.35 16.31
CA PHE A 62 7.11 8.20 17.48
C PHE A 62 8.10 9.38 17.60
N SER A 63 8.98 9.56 16.60
CA SER A 63 9.90 10.70 16.53
C SER A 63 10.47 10.84 15.12
N ALA A 64 9.73 11.50 14.23
CA ALA A 64 10.23 11.78 12.89
C ALA A 64 11.25 12.93 12.92
N GLY A 65 12.51 12.64 12.59
CA GLY A 65 13.59 13.66 12.54
C GLY A 65 13.44 14.69 11.42
N ARG A 66 12.53 14.46 10.47
CA ARG A 66 12.29 15.35 9.32
C ARG A 66 11.09 16.25 9.55
N LYS A 67 11.25 17.55 9.28
CA LYS A 67 10.21 18.57 9.47
C LYS A 67 8.94 18.29 8.66
N GLU A 68 9.10 17.69 7.48
CA GLU A 68 8.00 17.36 6.56
C GLU A 68 7.05 16.31 7.14
N LEU A 69 7.55 15.46 8.06
CA LEU A 69 6.80 14.37 8.67
C LEU A 69 6.09 14.77 9.97
N LYS A 70 6.38 15.95 10.53
CA LYS A 70 5.70 16.42 11.74
C LYS A 70 4.20 16.57 11.48
N ASP A 71 3.37 16.04 12.37
CA ASP A 71 1.91 16.20 12.26
C ASP A 71 1.51 17.69 12.36
N VAL A 72 0.33 18.02 11.85
CA VAL A 72 -0.23 19.38 11.96
C VAL A 72 -0.46 19.74 13.43
N ASN A 73 -0.86 18.76 14.25
CA ASN A 73 -0.91 18.90 15.68
C ASN A 73 0.48 18.63 16.27
N GLN A 74 1.22 19.69 16.60
CA GLN A 74 2.58 19.56 17.14
C GLN A 74 2.64 18.84 18.51
N SER A 75 1.50 18.71 19.20
CA SER A 75 1.40 17.88 20.42
C SER A 75 1.47 16.38 20.10
N ILE A 76 1.17 15.99 18.86
CA ILE A 76 1.26 14.61 18.38
C ILE A 76 2.67 14.41 17.79
N LYS A 77 3.49 13.65 18.52
CA LYS A 77 4.85 13.28 18.09
C LYS A 77 4.88 12.18 17.03
N ASN A 78 3.72 11.60 16.73
CA ASN A 78 3.57 10.48 15.81
C ASN A 78 3.55 10.99 14.37
N ALA A 79 4.17 10.23 13.48
CA ALA A 79 4.09 10.43 12.05
C ALA A 79 3.74 9.11 11.36
N VAL A 80 2.80 9.17 10.42
CA VAL A 80 2.45 8.03 9.56
C VAL A 80 3.11 8.19 8.21
N VAL A 81 3.89 7.19 7.81
CA VAL A 81 4.57 7.15 6.53
C VAL A 81 4.21 5.88 5.76
N ILE A 82 3.67 6.05 4.57
CA ILE A 82 3.56 4.99 3.58
C ILE A 82 4.92 4.85 2.90
N ARG A 83 5.57 3.73 3.17
CA ARG A 83 6.92 3.42 2.71
C ARG A 83 6.90 2.81 1.32
N GLU A 84 5.84 2.06 1.02
CA GLU A 84 5.69 1.34 -0.23
C GLU A 84 4.21 1.13 -0.50
N LEU A 85 3.81 1.35 -1.75
CA LEU A 85 2.55 0.90 -2.32
C LEU A 85 2.91 0.16 -3.61
N HIS A 86 2.51 -1.10 -3.70
CA HIS A 86 2.75 -1.92 -4.87
C HIS A 86 1.47 -2.62 -5.28
N VAL A 87 1.15 -2.59 -6.57
CA VAL A 87 0.03 -3.34 -7.14
C VAL A 87 0.59 -4.11 -8.32
N TYR A 88 0.43 -5.43 -8.30
CA TYR A 88 0.88 -6.28 -9.38
C TYR A 88 -0.05 -6.07 -10.59
N GLY A 89 0.54 -5.69 -11.72
CA GLY A 89 -0.14 -5.78 -13.01
C GLY A 89 -0.12 -7.23 -13.50
N LYS A 90 -1.03 -7.58 -14.41
CA LYS A 90 -0.90 -8.82 -15.17
C LYS A 90 0.40 -8.72 -15.98
N LEU A 91 1.32 -9.67 -15.82
CA LEU A 91 2.38 -9.88 -16.80
C LEU A 91 1.65 -10.27 -18.09
N LEU A 92 1.62 -9.37 -19.08
CA LEU A 92 1.10 -9.71 -20.38
C LEU A 92 1.97 -10.84 -20.92
N ASP A 93 1.38 -12.00 -21.19
CA ASP A 93 2.02 -13.04 -21.98
C ASP A 93 2.48 -12.39 -23.28
N ILE A 94 3.80 -12.36 -23.50
CA ILE A 94 4.42 -11.83 -24.71
C ILE A 94 4.01 -12.77 -25.85
N GLY A 95 2.87 -12.53 -26.47
CA GLY A 95 2.39 -13.36 -27.58
C GLY A 95 0.93 -13.18 -27.98
N ASN A 96 0.01 -12.80 -27.07
CA ASN A 96 -1.41 -12.72 -27.41
C ASN A 96 -1.94 -11.28 -27.43
N LYS A 97 -2.49 -10.92 -28.60
CA LYS A 97 -3.07 -9.61 -28.92
C LYS A 97 -4.12 -9.18 -27.90
N LYS A 98 -4.05 -7.88 -27.55
CA LYS A 98 -5.12 -6.98 -27.10
C LYS A 98 -6.39 -7.67 -26.58
N ASN A 99 -6.51 -7.80 -25.26
CA ASN A 99 -7.80 -7.87 -24.58
C ASN A 99 -7.76 -7.00 -23.33
N ASP A 100 -8.91 -6.42 -22.99
CA ASP A 100 -9.18 -5.45 -21.91
C ASP A 100 -8.87 -5.92 -20.46
N GLU A 101 -8.04 -6.95 -20.28
CA GLU A 101 -7.76 -7.57 -18.98
C GLU A 101 -6.83 -6.74 -18.08
N SER A 102 -6.12 -5.75 -18.64
CA SER A 102 -5.39 -4.74 -17.84
C SER A 102 -6.29 -3.91 -16.91
N PHE A 103 -7.62 -4.00 -17.10
CA PHE A 103 -8.61 -3.34 -16.24
C PHE A 103 -8.87 -4.05 -14.91
N GLN A 104 -8.55 -5.35 -14.77
CA GLN A 104 -8.95 -6.17 -13.61
C GLN A 104 -8.31 -5.78 -12.26
N HIS A 105 -7.38 -4.84 -12.21
CA HIS A 105 -6.81 -4.36 -10.93
C HIS A 105 -6.94 -2.84 -10.75
N ARG A 106 -7.77 -2.17 -11.57
CA ARG A 106 -8.03 -0.74 -11.43
C ARG A 106 -8.70 -0.46 -10.09
N GLY A 107 -7.93 0.11 -9.16
CA GLY A 107 -8.43 0.64 -7.90
C GLY A 107 -7.97 -0.09 -6.65
N LEU A 108 -7.26 -1.22 -6.75
CA LEU A 108 -6.69 -1.89 -5.56
C LEU A 108 -5.77 -0.95 -4.77
N GLY A 109 -4.89 -0.23 -5.46
CA GLY A 109 -4.03 0.76 -4.82
C GLY A 109 -4.82 1.90 -4.15
N LYS A 110 -5.93 2.34 -4.73
CA LYS A 110 -6.83 3.33 -4.11
C LYS A 110 -7.51 2.78 -2.86
N LYS A 111 -7.96 1.51 -2.89
CA LYS A 111 -8.55 0.83 -1.73
C LYS A 111 -7.54 0.72 -0.58
N LEU A 112 -6.30 0.30 -0.88
CA LEU A 112 -5.21 0.25 0.10
C LEU A 112 -4.91 1.63 0.71
N MET A 113 -4.80 2.67 -0.13
CA MET A 113 -4.56 4.04 0.37
C MET A 113 -5.72 4.54 1.22
N LYS A 114 -6.98 4.29 0.84
CA LYS A 114 -8.15 4.69 1.63
C LYS A 114 -8.15 4.02 3.01
N GLU A 115 -7.80 2.74 3.09
CA GLU A 115 -7.70 2.06 4.38
C GLU A 115 -6.54 2.60 5.22
N ALA A 116 -5.40 2.89 4.61
CA ALA A 116 -4.28 3.52 5.31
C ALA A 116 -4.64 4.92 5.86
N GLU A 117 -5.38 5.72 5.09
CA GLU A 117 -5.93 7.02 5.54
C GLU A 117 -6.89 6.85 6.72
N ARG A 118 -7.77 5.83 6.67
CA ARG A 118 -8.68 5.48 7.76
C ARG A 118 -7.92 5.12 9.04
N ILE A 119 -6.95 4.20 8.96
CA ILE A 119 -6.13 3.77 10.10
C ILE A 119 -5.36 4.96 10.70
N ALA A 120 -4.76 5.80 9.85
CA ALA A 120 -4.02 6.98 10.30
C ALA A 120 -4.90 7.90 11.17
N ARG A 121 -6.11 8.21 10.71
CA ARG A 121 -7.04 9.10 11.39
C ARG A 121 -7.72 8.46 12.60
N GLU A 122 -8.30 7.28 12.42
CA GLU A 122 -9.22 6.68 13.40
C GLU A 122 -8.50 5.87 14.48
N GLU A 123 -7.38 5.22 14.13
CA GLU A 123 -6.67 4.35 15.08
C GLU A 123 -5.41 5.00 15.65
N LEU A 124 -4.68 5.75 14.82
CA LEU A 124 -3.42 6.38 15.24
C LEU A 124 -3.57 7.86 15.62
N ASN A 125 -4.75 8.44 15.39
CA ASN A 125 -5.08 9.84 15.66
C ASN A 125 -4.10 10.83 15.02
N VAL A 126 -3.58 10.51 13.84
CA VAL A 126 -2.68 11.36 13.06
C VAL A 126 -3.49 12.05 11.97
N LYS A 127 -3.27 13.36 11.80
CA LYS A 127 -4.01 14.21 10.86
C LYS A 127 -3.32 14.38 9.52
N LYS A 128 -2.10 13.86 9.38
CA LYS A 128 -1.33 13.92 8.15
C LYS A 128 -0.66 12.58 7.83
N ILE A 129 -0.88 12.11 6.62
CA ILE A 129 -0.19 10.95 6.07
C ILE A 129 0.83 11.40 5.02
N SER A 130 2.01 10.79 5.03
CA SER A 130 3.08 11.05 4.06
C SER A 130 3.45 9.79 3.30
N VAL A 131 3.75 9.91 2.00
CA VAL A 131 4.14 8.79 1.14
C VAL A 131 5.52 9.04 0.55
N ILE A 132 6.38 8.03 0.62
CA ILE A 132 7.63 8.01 -0.16
C ILE A 132 7.25 7.71 -1.61
N SER A 133 7.35 8.73 -2.48
CA SER A 133 6.97 8.61 -3.89
C SER A 133 8.14 8.99 -4.79
N ALA A 134 8.47 8.10 -5.72
CA ALA A 134 9.32 8.40 -6.86
C ALA A 134 8.70 9.51 -7.72
N ILE A 135 9.52 10.31 -8.39
CA ILE A 135 9.07 11.48 -9.17
C ILE A 135 7.96 11.09 -10.16
N GLY A 136 8.12 9.97 -10.88
CA GLY A 136 7.15 9.48 -11.87
C GLY A 136 5.80 9.02 -11.30
N THR A 137 5.68 8.81 -9.99
CA THR A 137 4.42 8.36 -9.36
C THR A 137 3.67 9.49 -8.64
N ARG A 138 4.22 10.71 -8.59
CA ARG A 138 3.60 11.83 -7.86
C ARG A 138 2.22 12.20 -8.41
N GLU A 139 2.02 12.17 -9.73
CA GLU A 139 0.73 12.48 -10.36
C GLU A 139 -0.38 11.49 -9.95
N TYR A 140 -0.04 10.24 -9.65
CA TYR A 140 -1.00 9.26 -9.13
C TYR A 140 -1.56 9.70 -7.78
N TYR A 141 -0.70 10.15 -6.88
CA TYR A 141 -1.10 10.63 -5.55
C TYR A 141 -1.81 11.99 -5.60
N LYS A 142 -1.39 12.89 -6.49
CA LYS A 142 -2.08 14.18 -6.69
C LYS A 142 -3.55 14.01 -7.04
N LYS A 143 -3.87 13.03 -7.90
CA LYS A 143 -5.25 12.66 -8.24
C LYS A 143 -6.07 12.16 -7.04
N MET A 144 -5.44 11.82 -5.92
CA MET A 144 -6.09 11.45 -4.66
C MET A 144 -6.10 12.57 -3.62
N GLY A 145 -5.70 13.79 -4.00
CA GLY A 145 -5.65 14.96 -3.12
C GLY A 145 -4.35 15.10 -2.32
N TYR A 146 -3.29 14.38 -2.68
CA TYR A 146 -1.98 14.58 -2.07
C TYR A 146 -1.26 15.78 -2.70
N PHE A 147 -0.50 16.52 -1.89
CA PHE A 147 0.34 17.62 -2.31
C PHE A 147 1.83 17.28 -2.13
N ILE A 148 2.70 17.97 -2.86
CA ILE A 148 4.16 17.80 -2.73
C ILE A 148 4.60 18.38 -1.38
N ASN A 149 5.34 17.59 -0.60
CA ASN A 149 5.86 17.97 0.71
C ASN A 149 7.32 17.53 0.82
N GLY A 150 8.22 18.34 0.23
CA GLY A 150 9.64 18.04 0.12
C GLY A 150 9.90 16.73 -0.66
N PRO A 151 10.58 15.73 -0.07
CA PRO A 151 10.81 14.45 -0.72
C PRO A 151 9.58 13.53 -0.70
N TYR A 152 8.53 13.89 0.03
CA TYR A 152 7.28 13.13 0.15
C TYR A 152 6.18 13.74 -0.70
N VAL A 153 5.09 13.00 -0.85
CA VAL A 153 3.76 13.57 -1.07
C VAL A 153 2.95 13.37 0.22
N SER A 154 2.09 14.31 0.58
CA SER A 154 1.33 14.25 1.83
C SER A 154 -0.12 14.64 1.63
N LYS A 155 -0.97 14.20 2.55
CA LYS A 155 -2.39 14.52 2.57
C LYS A 155 -2.85 14.69 4.02
N LEU A 156 -3.76 15.63 4.24
CA LEU A 156 -4.46 15.77 5.51
C LEU A 156 -5.61 14.76 5.54
N VAL A 157 -5.70 13.99 6.62
CA VAL A 157 -6.67 12.89 6.79
C VAL A 157 -7.63 13.18 7.93
#